data_AF-A0A7C3K0U9-F1
#
_entry.id   AF-A0A7C3K0U9-F1
#
_cell.length_a   1.000
_cell.length_b   1.000
_cell.length_c   1.000
_cell.angle_alpha   90.00
_cell.angle_beta   90.00
_cell.angle_gamma   90.00
#
_symmetry.space_group_name_H-M   'P 1'
#
loop_
_entity.id
_entity.type
_entity.pdbx_description
1 polymer ?
#
loop_
_entity_poly.entity_id
_entity_poly.type
_entity_poly.pdbx_seq_one_letter_code
_entity_poly.pdbx_strand_id
1 'polypeptide(L)'
;MSAYLRRGDVLFSDIADAVEDLARRTRIRELPPDSPQRQAYEELLRVAARVRALLTASRTAAIDTASAAAFAGLLPIETRLEIDDPGPAYPGRRLTIRGRAAEQAPIPSGRAVRLWLDGVLIGQFPLGPFSASLDLSPAMLPGAHALVARVEAQGRYLGAEARRMVTVTRLAPAVRLETPRYGLAPGLLTLRGEATSQLGRVGGGTIAARLGPALREGSTDREGRFSLGLAVPPDLNLVGLETVTVDVRPREPWHAPAGTLGRVFIINLVSLALASFLLPALGAVYVLRRSMGAGRVEETRPPDVVTVLAPSRAEPPRLTVSGPARTVVQFYVEAQYLIARASGIAIEPEMTMREFLRHSRAVVPSAAFEELTHLAERAVYSAHRPGEAAHRRAAELLERVREDAAHGHG
;
A
#
# COMPACT_ATOMS: atom_id res chain seq x y z
N MET A 1 -32.88 16.96 24.40
CA MET A 1 -32.93 18.27 25.10
C MET A 1 -31.96 18.39 26.27
N SER A 2 -31.72 17.34 27.09
CA SER A 2 -30.88 17.47 28.30
C SER A 2 -29.38 17.76 28.05
N ALA A 3 -28.81 17.29 26.93
CA ALA A 3 -27.40 17.53 26.60
C ALA A 3 -27.10 19.00 26.26
N TYR A 4 -28.01 19.69 25.54
CA TYR A 4 -27.86 21.10 25.19
C TYR A 4 -27.99 22.02 26.40
N LEU A 5 -28.90 21.70 27.33
CA LEU A 5 -29.07 22.44 28.59
C LEU A 5 -27.85 22.30 29.50
N ARG A 6 -27.27 21.09 29.63
CA ARG A 6 -26.01 20.91 30.37
C ARG A 6 -24.85 21.69 29.77
N ARG A 7 -24.76 21.75 28.43
CA ARG A 7 -23.71 22.51 27.75
C ARG A 7 -23.85 24.02 27.99
N GLY A 8 -25.09 24.51 28.06
CA GLY A 8 -25.39 25.89 28.46
C GLY A 8 -24.92 26.19 29.88
N ASP A 9 -25.23 25.35 30.87
CA ASP A 9 -24.81 25.56 32.26
C ASP A 9 -23.28 25.65 32.41
N VAL A 10 -22.54 24.80 31.69
CA VAL A 10 -21.06 24.83 31.67
C VAL A 10 -20.55 26.14 31.04
N LEU A 11 -21.04 26.52 29.87
CA LEU A 11 -20.67 27.76 29.19
C LEU A 11 -20.94 29.01 30.06
N PHE A 12 -22.03 29.03 30.82
CA PHE A 12 -22.33 30.15 31.70
C PHE A 12 -21.48 30.18 32.96
N SER A 13 -21.10 29.02 33.50
CA SER A 13 -20.11 28.94 34.58
C SER A 13 -18.78 29.52 34.10
N ASP A 14 -18.31 29.10 32.92
CA ASP A 14 -17.06 29.56 32.35
C ASP A 14 -17.05 31.08 32.12
N ILE A 15 -18.16 31.65 31.62
CA ILE A 15 -18.30 33.09 31.44
C ILE A 15 -18.30 33.82 32.78
N ALA A 16 -19.01 33.32 33.79
CA ALA A 16 -19.04 33.94 35.11
C ALA A 16 -17.65 33.92 35.77
N ASP A 17 -16.94 32.80 35.67
CA ASP A 17 -15.59 32.63 36.19
C ASP A 17 -14.59 33.53 35.45
N ALA A 18 -14.73 33.67 34.12
CA ALA A 18 -13.91 34.58 33.33
C ALA A 18 -14.15 36.06 33.69
N VAL A 19 -15.40 36.46 33.95
CA VAL A 19 -15.74 37.82 34.40
C VAL A 19 -15.19 38.10 35.80
N GLU A 20 -15.20 37.11 36.70
CA GLU A 20 -14.60 37.22 38.03
C GLU A 20 -13.07 37.29 37.97
N ASP A 21 -12.44 36.48 37.12
CA ASP A 21 -10.98 36.51 36.93
C ASP A 21 -10.51 37.84 36.32
N LEU A 22 -11.27 38.37 35.36
CA LEU A 22 -11.03 39.70 34.80
C LEU A 22 -11.06 40.77 35.88
N ALA A 23 -12.07 40.76 36.76
CA ALA A 23 -12.20 41.70 37.86
C ALA A 23 -11.01 41.63 38.83
N ARG A 24 -10.55 40.41 39.11
CA ARG A 24 -9.42 40.13 40.00
C ARG A 24 -8.10 40.65 39.43
N ARG A 25 -7.83 40.38 38.15
CA ARG A 25 -6.57 40.79 37.48
C ARG A 25 -6.48 42.29 37.24
N THR A 26 -7.59 42.91 36.89
CA THR A 26 -7.62 44.36 36.56
C THR A 26 -7.81 45.24 37.79
N ARG A 27 -8.09 44.67 38.96
CA ARG A 27 -8.47 45.39 40.18
C ARG A 27 -9.59 46.40 39.95
N ILE A 28 -10.50 46.11 39.01
CA ILE A 28 -11.58 47.03 38.61
C ILE A 28 -12.51 47.39 39.79
N ARG A 29 -12.55 46.55 40.82
CA ARG A 29 -13.29 46.77 42.07
C ARG A 29 -12.67 47.83 42.99
N GLU A 30 -11.39 48.16 42.81
CA GLU A 30 -10.69 49.20 43.56
C GLU A 30 -10.86 50.58 42.93
N LEU A 31 -11.32 50.65 41.67
CA LEU A 31 -11.57 51.93 40.99
C LEU A 31 -12.74 52.69 41.62
N PRO A 32 -12.74 54.04 41.59
CA PRO A 32 -13.88 54.84 42.03
C PRO A 32 -15.19 54.38 41.36
N PRO A 33 -16.33 54.39 42.08
CA PRO A 33 -17.63 53.96 41.57
C PRO A 33 -18.05 54.71 40.30
N ASP A 34 -17.59 55.95 40.16
CA ASP A 34 -17.94 56.82 39.02
C ASP A 34 -17.02 56.61 37.81
N SER A 35 -16.03 55.71 37.91
CA SER A 35 -15.11 55.44 36.81
C SER A 35 -15.83 54.71 35.66
N PRO A 36 -15.59 55.08 34.39
CA PRO A 36 -16.20 54.42 33.24
C PRO A 36 -15.97 52.91 33.21
N GLN A 37 -14.78 52.47 33.67
CA GLN A 37 -14.41 51.06 33.70
C GLN A 37 -15.22 50.27 34.73
N ARG A 38 -15.50 50.86 35.90
CA ARG A 38 -16.32 50.23 36.93
C ARG A 38 -17.79 50.15 36.51
N GLN A 39 -18.30 51.19 35.86
CA GLN A 39 -19.65 51.19 35.28
C GLN A 39 -19.82 50.11 34.20
N ALA A 40 -18.86 49.99 33.28
CA ALA A 40 -18.88 48.97 32.24
C ALA A 40 -18.85 47.54 32.82
N TYR A 41 -18.07 47.32 33.88
CA TYR A 41 -18.03 46.03 34.58
C TYR A 41 -19.36 45.70 35.28
N GLU A 42 -19.98 46.67 35.95
CA GLU A 42 -21.28 46.50 36.58
C GLU A 42 -22.39 46.22 35.56
N GLU A 43 -22.33 46.86 34.38
CA GLU A 43 -23.25 46.59 33.28
C GLU A 43 -23.07 45.16 32.73
N LEU A 44 -21.83 44.70 32.56
CA LEU A 44 -21.54 43.31 32.17
C LEU A 44 -22.10 42.30 33.16
N LEU A 45 -21.94 42.53 34.47
CA LEU A 45 -22.52 41.68 35.52
C LEU A 45 -24.06 41.67 35.45
N ARG A 46 -24.67 42.82 35.20
CA ARG A 46 -26.13 42.96 35.09
C ARG A 46 -26.67 42.20 33.86
N VAL A 47 -25.96 42.25 32.73
CA VAL A 47 -26.29 41.47 31.52
C VAL A 47 -26.14 39.97 31.79
N ALA A 48 -25.02 39.55 32.38
CA ALA A 48 -24.79 38.14 32.72
C ALA A 48 -25.88 37.58 33.66
N ALA A 49 -26.26 38.34 34.68
CA ALA A 49 -27.34 37.97 35.59
C ALA A 49 -28.70 37.84 34.87
N ARG A 50 -29.01 38.75 33.94
CA ARG A 50 -30.25 38.72 33.15
C ARG A 50 -30.32 37.50 32.25
N VAL A 51 -29.22 37.13 31.59
CA VAL A 51 -29.18 35.93 30.74
C VAL A 51 -29.32 34.66 31.58
N ARG A 52 -28.68 34.58 32.75
CA ARG A 52 -28.86 33.46 33.69
C ARG A 52 -30.31 33.32 34.16
N ALA A 53 -30.97 34.44 34.47
CA ALA A 53 -32.38 34.45 34.84
C ALA A 53 -33.28 33.93 33.71
N LEU A 54 -33.04 34.37 32.47
CA LEU A 54 -33.78 33.89 31.28
C LEU A 54 -33.60 32.39 31.06
N LEU A 55 -32.37 31.87 31.18
CA LEU A 55 -32.11 30.43 31.04
C LEU A 55 -32.77 29.61 32.15
N THR A 56 -32.74 30.12 33.37
CA THR A 56 -33.40 29.46 34.51
C THR A 56 -34.91 29.42 34.27
N ALA A 57 -35.53 30.54 33.89
CA ALA A 57 -36.95 30.59 33.55
C ALA A 57 -37.32 29.67 32.38
N SER A 58 -36.47 29.63 31.34
CA SER A 58 -36.65 28.73 30.19
C SER A 58 -36.55 27.26 30.59
N ARG A 59 -35.65 26.93 31.52
CA ARG A 59 -35.51 25.58 32.07
C ARG A 59 -36.73 25.19 32.88
N THR A 60 -37.21 26.05 33.77
CA THR A 60 -38.40 25.80 34.58
C THR A 60 -39.61 25.59 33.66
N ALA A 61 -39.81 26.47 32.67
CA ALA A 61 -40.86 26.31 31.67
C ALA A 61 -40.73 25.01 30.86
N ALA A 62 -39.52 24.63 30.45
CA ALA A 62 -39.30 23.37 29.74
C ALA A 62 -39.56 22.14 30.63
N ILE A 63 -39.20 22.19 31.91
CA ILE A 63 -39.48 21.14 32.89
C ILE A 63 -40.99 21.05 33.13
N ASP A 64 -41.68 22.17 33.32
CA ASP A 64 -43.12 22.19 33.57
C ASP A 64 -43.89 21.68 32.35
N THR A 65 -43.48 22.08 31.14
CA THR A 65 -44.08 21.59 29.89
C THR A 65 -43.80 20.11 29.67
N ALA A 66 -42.56 19.64 29.95
CA ALA A 66 -42.21 18.23 29.87
C ALA A 66 -42.94 17.40 30.94
N SER A 67 -43.15 17.94 32.13
CA SER A 67 -43.89 17.33 33.23
C SER A 67 -45.38 17.21 32.88
N ALA A 68 -45.97 18.27 32.33
CA ALA A 68 -47.36 18.24 31.86
C ALA A 68 -47.55 17.24 30.70
N ALA A 69 -46.62 17.19 29.74
CA ALA A 69 -46.64 16.21 28.65
C ALA A 69 -46.41 14.77 29.15
N ALA A 70 -45.57 14.57 30.18
CA ALA A 70 -45.35 13.28 30.83
C ALA A 70 -46.62 12.78 31.52
N PHE A 71 -47.27 13.66 32.29
CA PHE A 71 -48.53 13.36 32.97
C PHE A 71 -49.68 13.07 32.00
N ALA A 72 -49.69 13.70 30.82
CA ALA A 72 -50.67 13.44 29.77
C ALA A 72 -50.36 12.20 28.91
N GLY A 73 -49.26 11.47 29.17
CA GLY A 73 -48.87 10.32 28.34
C GLY A 73 -48.50 10.68 26.90
N LEU A 74 -48.20 11.96 26.63
CA LEU A 74 -47.87 12.52 25.32
C LEU A 74 -46.37 12.44 24.99
N LEU A 75 -45.54 12.00 25.93
CA LEU A 75 -44.12 11.88 25.67
C LEU A 75 -43.84 10.76 24.64
N PRO A 76 -43.02 11.05 23.63
CA PRO A 76 -42.62 10.05 22.67
C PRO A 76 -41.78 8.95 23.35
N ILE A 77 -42.03 7.70 22.98
CA ILE A 77 -41.29 6.54 23.48
C ILE A 77 -40.09 6.32 22.57
N GLU A 78 -38.90 6.39 23.14
CA GLU A 78 -37.66 6.11 22.42
C GLU A 78 -37.52 4.62 22.12
N THR A 79 -37.20 4.30 20.86
CA THR A 79 -36.74 2.97 20.44
C THR A 79 -35.21 2.97 20.40
N ARG A 80 -34.60 2.00 21.09
CA ARG A 80 -33.15 1.74 21.02
C ARG A 80 -32.89 0.60 20.07
N LEU A 81 -31.98 0.80 19.14
CA LEU A 81 -31.60 -0.19 18.14
C LEU A 81 -30.08 -0.28 18.08
N GLU A 82 -29.57 -1.48 18.25
CA GLU A 82 -28.14 -1.78 18.23
C GLU A 82 -27.88 -2.99 17.33
N ILE A 83 -26.76 -2.94 16.61
CA ILE A 83 -26.26 -4.01 15.75
C ILE A 83 -24.88 -4.38 16.30
N ASP A 84 -24.69 -5.66 16.59
CA ASP A 84 -23.41 -6.22 17.02
C ASP A 84 -22.40 -6.13 15.87
N ASP A 85 -21.10 -6.11 16.18
CA ASP A 85 -20.06 -6.18 15.15
C ASP A 85 -20.08 -7.57 14.48
N PRO A 86 -20.42 -7.67 13.19
CA PRO A 86 -20.49 -8.95 12.51
C PRO A 86 -19.10 -9.50 12.16
N GLY A 87 -18.02 -8.73 12.36
CA GLY A 87 -16.67 -9.12 12.00
C GLY A 87 -16.41 -9.12 10.48
N PRO A 88 -15.28 -9.67 10.03
CA PRO A 88 -14.96 -9.76 8.61
C PRO A 88 -15.86 -10.77 7.91
N ALA A 89 -16.36 -10.38 6.74
CA ALA A 89 -17.19 -11.22 5.90
C ALA A 89 -16.45 -11.62 4.62
N TYR A 90 -16.86 -12.74 4.02
CA TYR A 90 -16.18 -13.33 2.88
C TYR A 90 -17.18 -13.65 1.77
N PRO A 91 -16.90 -13.30 0.50
CA PRO A 91 -17.78 -13.61 -0.62
C PRO A 91 -18.10 -15.11 -0.70
N GLY A 92 -19.35 -15.48 -0.98
CA GLY A 92 -19.79 -16.88 -1.06
C GLY A 92 -19.87 -17.61 0.28
N ARG A 93 -19.66 -16.94 1.41
CA ARG A 93 -19.79 -17.51 2.76
C ARG A 93 -20.99 -16.91 3.49
N ARG A 94 -21.50 -17.65 4.47
CA ARG A 94 -22.58 -17.21 5.34
C ARG A 94 -22.08 -16.20 6.35
N LEU A 95 -22.72 -15.04 6.41
CA LEU A 95 -22.55 -14.01 7.43
C LEU A 95 -23.69 -14.11 8.45
N THR A 96 -23.37 -14.07 9.74
CA THR A 96 -24.36 -14.01 10.81
C THR A 96 -24.37 -12.60 11.41
N ILE A 97 -25.52 -11.94 11.34
CA ILE A 97 -25.73 -10.60 11.87
C ILE A 97 -26.61 -10.72 13.11
N ARG A 98 -26.21 -10.07 14.19
CA ARG A 98 -26.95 -10.04 15.46
C ARG A 98 -27.21 -8.60 15.88
N GLY A 99 -28.25 -8.42 16.65
CA GLY A 99 -28.55 -7.13 17.24
C GLY A 99 -29.77 -7.20 18.16
N ARG A 100 -30.15 -6.02 18.66
CA ARG A 100 -31.27 -5.89 19.58
C ARG A 100 -32.02 -4.61 19.31
N ALA A 101 -33.35 -4.71 19.30
CA ALA A 101 -34.24 -3.56 19.38
C ALA A 101 -35.03 -3.62 20.68
N ALA A 102 -35.09 -2.52 21.42
CA ALA A 102 -35.79 -2.44 22.69
C ALA A 102 -36.52 -1.09 22.82
N GLU A 103 -37.61 -1.12 23.57
CA GLU A 103 -38.42 0.05 23.93
C GLU A 103 -38.57 0.11 25.44
N GLN A 104 -38.82 1.31 25.98
CA GLN A 104 -39.03 1.50 27.42
C GLN A 104 -40.47 1.22 27.86
N ALA A 105 -41.34 0.84 26.92
CA ALA A 105 -42.77 0.62 27.14
C ALA A 105 -43.22 -0.68 26.46
N PRO A 106 -44.44 -1.17 26.72
CA PRO A 106 -44.99 -2.32 26.02
C PRO A 106 -44.95 -2.13 24.50
N ILE A 107 -44.48 -3.15 23.79
CA ILE A 107 -44.28 -3.10 22.34
C ILE A 107 -45.65 -3.17 21.65
N PRO A 108 -46.00 -2.20 20.79
CA PRO A 108 -47.21 -2.27 19.99
C PRO A 108 -47.07 -3.38 18.93
N SER A 109 -48.18 -4.04 18.62
CA SER A 109 -48.21 -5.08 17.59
C SER A 109 -47.84 -4.51 16.22
N GLY A 110 -47.10 -5.29 15.43
CA GLY A 110 -46.75 -4.96 14.05
C GLY A 110 -45.44 -4.19 13.85
N ARG A 111 -44.79 -3.70 14.91
CA ARG A 111 -43.43 -3.12 14.79
C ARG A 111 -42.38 -4.20 14.63
N ALA A 112 -41.43 -3.93 13.74
CA ALA A 112 -40.37 -4.85 13.40
C ALA A 112 -39.09 -4.10 13.02
N VAL A 113 -37.95 -4.75 13.28
CA VAL A 113 -36.66 -4.37 12.72
C VAL A 113 -36.60 -4.86 11.29
N ARG A 114 -36.36 -3.95 10.36
CA ARG A 114 -35.98 -4.30 8.98
C ARG A 114 -34.47 -4.16 8.85
N LEU A 115 -33.83 -5.10 8.18
CA LEU A 115 -32.38 -5.16 8.02
C LEU A 115 -32.03 -5.10 6.54
N TRP A 116 -31.12 -4.21 6.16
CA TRP A 116 -30.64 -4.01 4.78
C TRP A 116 -29.13 -4.09 4.70
N LEU A 117 -28.62 -4.65 3.60
CA LEU A 117 -27.21 -4.59 3.22
C LEU A 117 -27.11 -3.94 1.84
N ASP A 118 -26.38 -2.83 1.75
CA ASP A 118 -26.24 -2.01 0.53
C ASP A 118 -27.60 -1.64 -0.11
N GLY A 119 -28.60 -1.37 0.74
CA GLY A 119 -29.96 -1.03 0.31
C GLY A 119 -30.84 -2.23 -0.06
N VAL A 120 -30.32 -3.46 -0.06
CA VAL A 120 -31.10 -4.69 -0.29
C VAL A 120 -31.68 -5.19 1.02
N LEU A 121 -32.99 -5.39 1.10
CA LEU A 121 -33.66 -5.91 2.29
C LEU A 121 -33.27 -7.38 2.51
N ILE A 122 -32.62 -7.67 3.64
CA ILE A 122 -32.21 -9.02 4.04
C ILE A 122 -33.36 -9.73 4.76
N GLY A 123 -34.08 -9.00 5.62
CA GLY A 123 -35.13 -9.61 6.43
C GLY A 123 -35.82 -8.64 7.37
N GLN A 124 -36.89 -9.14 7.99
CA GLN A 124 -37.70 -8.43 8.97
C GLN A 124 -37.86 -9.28 10.22
N PHE A 125 -37.62 -8.68 11.39
CA PHE A 125 -37.57 -9.36 12.68
C PHE A 125 -38.47 -8.64 13.69
N PRO A 126 -39.13 -9.37 14.61
CA PRO A 126 -39.84 -8.72 15.71
C PRO A 126 -38.87 -7.89 16.57
N LEU A 127 -39.40 -6.92 17.32
CA LEU A 127 -38.60 -6.20 18.31
C LEU A 127 -38.13 -7.17 19.41
N GLY A 128 -36.94 -6.92 19.95
CA GLY A 128 -36.20 -7.85 20.80
C GLY A 128 -34.81 -8.17 20.23
N PRO A 129 -34.15 -9.23 20.74
CA PRO A 129 -32.94 -9.75 20.11
C PRO A 129 -33.28 -10.38 18.75
N PHE A 130 -32.45 -10.12 17.75
CA PHE A 130 -32.61 -10.70 16.41
C PHE A 130 -31.29 -11.28 15.90
N SER A 131 -31.39 -12.29 15.03
CA SER A 131 -30.25 -12.91 14.36
C SER A 131 -30.63 -13.24 12.92
N ALA A 132 -29.86 -12.73 11.96
CA ALA A 132 -30.00 -13.00 10.54
C ALA A 132 -28.82 -13.82 10.05
N SER A 133 -29.07 -14.82 9.20
CA SER A 133 -28.02 -15.52 8.45
C SER A 133 -28.17 -15.19 6.98
N LEU A 134 -27.12 -14.65 6.38
CA LEU A 134 -27.11 -14.21 4.99
C LEU A 134 -26.00 -14.93 4.23
N ASP A 135 -26.35 -15.61 3.15
CA ASP A 135 -25.35 -16.16 2.23
C ASP A 135 -24.87 -15.05 1.29
N LEU A 136 -23.61 -14.63 1.44
CA LEU A 136 -23.06 -13.54 0.63
C LEU A 136 -22.84 -14.00 -0.81
N SER A 137 -23.15 -13.11 -1.77
CA SER A 137 -22.91 -13.39 -3.18
C SER A 137 -21.43 -13.70 -3.45
N PRO A 138 -21.10 -14.77 -4.20
CA PRO A 138 -19.74 -15.03 -4.69
C PRO A 138 -19.14 -13.87 -5.49
N ALA A 139 -19.99 -13.06 -6.13
CA ALA A 139 -19.59 -11.91 -6.94
C ALA A 139 -19.45 -10.62 -6.11
N MET A 140 -19.69 -10.68 -4.79
CA MET A 140 -19.54 -9.51 -3.93
C MET A 140 -18.09 -9.00 -3.97
N LEU A 141 -17.95 -7.71 -4.22
CA LEU A 141 -16.64 -7.06 -4.28
C LEU A 141 -16.08 -6.90 -2.86
N PRO A 142 -14.75 -7.00 -2.67
CA PRO A 142 -14.14 -6.63 -1.40
C PRO A 142 -14.33 -5.14 -1.12
N GLY A 143 -14.54 -4.77 0.15
CA GLY A 143 -14.75 -3.39 0.55
C GLY A 143 -15.60 -3.23 1.81
N ALA A 144 -16.00 -1.99 2.08
CA ALA A 144 -16.95 -1.67 3.14
C ALA A 144 -18.37 -1.65 2.59
N HIS A 145 -19.27 -2.40 3.22
CA HIS A 145 -20.67 -2.53 2.86
C HIS A 145 -21.58 -1.99 3.97
N ALA A 146 -22.63 -1.27 3.60
CA ALA A 146 -23.48 -0.59 4.56
C ALA A 146 -24.57 -1.54 5.08
N LEU A 147 -24.47 -1.93 6.34
CA LEU A 147 -25.50 -2.66 7.07
C LEU A 147 -26.37 -1.67 7.85
N VAL A 148 -27.65 -1.62 7.52
CA VAL A 148 -28.62 -0.72 8.13
C VAL A 148 -29.73 -1.53 8.77
N ALA A 149 -29.99 -1.30 10.05
CA ALA A 149 -31.21 -1.75 10.70
C ALA A 149 -32.10 -0.53 10.95
N ARG A 150 -33.40 -0.64 10.66
CA ARG A 150 -34.38 0.43 10.89
C ARG A 150 -35.64 -0.12 11.53
N VAL A 151 -36.20 0.65 12.45
CA VAL A 151 -37.55 0.49 12.96
C VAL A 151 -38.31 1.79 12.63
N GLU A 152 -39.42 1.67 11.91
CA GLU A 152 -40.24 2.83 11.53
C GLU A 152 -41.02 3.38 12.73
N ALA A 153 -41.26 4.69 12.77
CA ALA A 153 -42.09 5.31 13.79
C ALA A 153 -43.55 4.83 13.72
N GLN A 154 -44.21 4.68 14.87
CA GLN A 154 -45.62 4.29 14.93
C GLN A 154 -46.31 4.95 16.13
N GLY A 155 -47.23 5.88 15.86
CA GLY A 155 -47.92 6.64 16.91
C GLY A 155 -46.93 7.42 17.77
N ARG A 156 -46.95 7.18 19.09
CA ARG A 156 -46.02 7.79 20.04
C ARG A 156 -44.62 7.17 20.06
N TYR A 157 -44.41 6.06 19.37
CA TYR A 157 -43.12 5.38 19.37
C TYR A 157 -42.24 5.91 18.24
N LEU A 158 -41.07 6.41 18.60
CA LEU A 158 -40.13 6.98 17.65
C LEU A 158 -39.48 5.89 16.81
N GLY A 159 -39.11 6.24 15.58
CA GLY A 159 -38.28 5.40 14.75
C GLY A 159 -36.84 5.35 15.28
N ALA A 160 -36.12 4.29 14.92
CA ALA A 160 -34.71 4.15 15.24
C ALA A 160 -33.97 3.59 14.03
N GLU A 161 -32.73 4.04 13.86
CA GLU A 161 -31.85 3.54 12.80
C GLU A 161 -30.46 3.29 13.40
N ALA A 162 -29.91 2.13 13.09
CA ALA A 162 -28.54 1.77 13.42
C ALA A 162 -27.81 1.44 12.12
N ARG A 163 -26.58 1.95 11.99
CA ARG A 163 -25.72 1.70 10.84
C ARG A 163 -24.40 1.09 11.29
N ARG A 164 -23.95 0.08 10.56
CA ARG A 164 -22.64 -0.57 10.71
C ARG A 164 -22.02 -0.80 9.34
N MET A 165 -20.70 -0.78 9.30
CA MET A 165 -19.95 -1.14 8.09
C MET A 165 -19.49 -2.59 8.23
N VAL A 166 -19.86 -3.42 7.26
CA VAL A 166 -19.39 -4.80 7.13
C VAL A 166 -18.18 -4.77 6.21
N THR A 167 -17.04 -5.28 6.68
CA THR A 167 -15.84 -5.38 5.82
C THR A 167 -15.86 -6.72 5.12
N VAL A 168 -16.06 -6.70 3.80
CA VAL A 168 -15.95 -7.88 2.94
C VAL A 168 -14.52 -7.96 2.42
N THR A 169 -13.86 -9.09 2.66
CA THR A 169 -12.46 -9.29 2.25
C THR A 169 -12.26 -10.65 1.59
N ARG A 170 -11.12 -10.80 0.89
CA ARG A 170 -10.67 -12.07 0.33
C ARG A 170 -9.35 -12.47 0.97
N LEU A 171 -9.21 -13.76 1.26
CA LEU A 171 -7.99 -14.31 1.85
C LEU A 171 -7.01 -14.67 0.76
N ALA A 172 -5.83 -14.04 0.75
CA ALA A 172 -4.72 -14.47 -0.09
C ALA A 172 -4.14 -15.78 0.47
N PRO A 173 -4.12 -16.88 -0.29
CA PRO A 173 -3.50 -18.10 0.17
C PRO A 173 -1.97 -18.00 0.16
N ALA A 174 -1.32 -18.69 1.08
CA ALA A 174 0.10 -18.93 1.09
C ALA A 174 0.43 -20.08 0.13
N VAL A 175 1.24 -19.79 -0.89
CA VAL A 175 1.71 -20.78 -1.87
C VAL A 175 3.16 -21.14 -1.55
N ARG A 176 3.37 -22.40 -1.15
CA ARG A 176 4.70 -22.97 -0.95
C ARG A 176 5.10 -23.71 -2.20
N LEU A 177 6.22 -23.32 -2.78
CA LEU A 177 6.77 -23.92 -3.98
C LEU A 177 8.05 -24.68 -3.64
N GLU A 178 8.11 -25.94 -4.06
CA GLU A 178 9.30 -26.77 -4.05
C GLU A 178 9.88 -26.78 -5.46
N THR A 179 10.85 -25.91 -5.69
CA THR A 179 11.62 -25.91 -6.93
C THR A 179 12.83 -26.83 -6.83
N PRO A 180 13.11 -27.65 -7.85
CA PRO A 180 14.40 -28.33 -7.93
C PRO A 180 15.51 -27.30 -8.06
N ARG A 181 16.70 -27.62 -7.53
CA ARG A 181 17.85 -26.71 -7.56
C ARG A 181 18.43 -26.55 -8.96
N TYR A 182 18.36 -27.61 -9.75
CA TYR A 182 18.93 -27.69 -11.10
C TYR A 182 17.92 -28.25 -12.09
N GLY A 183 18.00 -27.81 -13.34
CA GLY A 183 17.24 -28.32 -14.47
C GLY A 183 18.11 -28.44 -15.72
N LEU A 184 17.68 -29.26 -16.68
CA LEU A 184 18.38 -29.46 -17.95
C LEU A 184 17.55 -28.87 -19.10
N ALA A 185 18.21 -28.20 -20.03
CA ALA A 185 17.62 -27.72 -21.27
C ALA A 185 18.22 -28.45 -22.50
N PRO A 186 17.40 -28.92 -23.45
CA PRO A 186 15.94 -29.07 -23.35
C PRO A 186 15.58 -30.19 -22.35
N GLY A 187 14.43 -30.06 -21.68
CA GLY A 187 14.02 -31.05 -20.68
C GLY A 187 12.66 -30.78 -20.05
N LEU A 188 12.28 -31.62 -19.08
CA LEU A 188 11.04 -31.44 -18.30
C LEU A 188 11.37 -31.14 -16.84
N LEU A 189 10.97 -29.95 -16.38
CA LEU A 189 11.12 -29.52 -15.00
C LEU A 189 9.86 -29.88 -14.21
N THR A 190 9.98 -30.72 -13.19
CA THR A 190 8.85 -31.01 -12.30
C THR A 190 8.80 -30.00 -11.15
N LEU A 191 7.73 -29.23 -11.09
CA LEU A 191 7.43 -28.29 -10.01
C LEU A 191 6.40 -28.92 -9.08
N ARG A 192 6.65 -28.85 -7.77
CA ARG A 192 5.71 -29.31 -6.75
C ARG A 192 5.42 -28.20 -5.76
N GLY A 193 4.26 -28.24 -5.14
CA GLY A 193 3.94 -27.27 -4.10
C GLY A 193 2.59 -27.50 -3.45
N GLU A 194 2.24 -26.59 -2.56
CA GLU A 194 0.97 -26.59 -1.86
C GLU A 194 0.44 -25.16 -1.68
N ALA A 195 -0.88 -25.02 -1.74
CA ALA A 195 -1.61 -23.78 -1.48
C ALA A 195 -2.45 -23.94 -0.20
N THR A 196 -2.23 -23.05 0.76
CA THR A 196 -2.89 -23.06 2.08
C THR A 196 -3.45 -21.71 2.44
N SER A 197 -4.47 -21.68 3.28
CA SER A 197 -5.10 -20.45 3.75
C SER A 197 -5.47 -20.56 5.23
N GLN A 198 -5.86 -19.44 5.84
CA GLN A 198 -6.39 -19.43 7.21
C GLN A 198 -7.66 -20.27 7.38
N LEU A 199 -8.39 -20.57 6.29
CA LEU A 199 -9.59 -21.41 6.31
C LEU A 199 -9.32 -22.88 5.95
N GLY A 200 -8.05 -23.25 5.73
CA GLY A 200 -7.65 -24.60 5.36
C GLY A 200 -6.95 -24.68 4.00
N ARG A 201 -6.94 -25.89 3.43
CA ARG A 201 -6.29 -26.19 2.14
C ARG A 201 -7.10 -25.62 0.97
N VAL A 202 -6.41 -25.15 -0.07
CA VAL A 202 -7.04 -24.55 -1.26
C VAL A 202 -7.16 -25.59 -2.36
N GLY A 203 -8.31 -26.27 -2.44
CA GLY A 203 -8.50 -27.39 -3.36
C GLY A 203 -9.17 -27.00 -4.68
N GLY A 204 -8.77 -27.65 -5.78
CA GLY A 204 -9.37 -27.43 -7.09
C GLY A 204 -9.15 -26.03 -7.68
N GLY A 205 -8.19 -25.27 -7.15
CA GLY A 205 -7.75 -24.00 -7.72
C GLY A 205 -6.93 -24.22 -8.99
N THR A 206 -7.02 -23.29 -9.94
CA THR A 206 -6.21 -23.31 -11.17
C THR A 206 -4.80 -22.82 -10.86
N ILE A 207 -3.79 -23.44 -11.45
CA ILE A 207 -2.39 -23.08 -11.27
C ILE A 207 -1.78 -22.82 -12.64
N ALA A 208 -1.03 -21.74 -12.75
CA ALA A 208 -0.23 -21.41 -13.92
C ALA A 208 1.24 -21.30 -13.50
N ALA A 209 2.10 -22.14 -14.05
CA ALA A 209 3.54 -22.09 -13.85
C ALA A 209 4.24 -21.59 -15.11
N ARG A 210 5.16 -20.64 -14.96
CA ARG A 210 5.90 -20.04 -16.07
C ARG A 210 7.41 -20.07 -15.81
N LEU A 211 8.19 -20.34 -16.86
CA LEU A 211 9.65 -20.30 -16.91
C LEU A 211 10.05 -19.75 -18.28
N GLY A 212 10.52 -18.50 -18.32
CA GLY A 212 10.72 -17.79 -19.59
C GLY A 212 9.45 -17.80 -20.46
N PRO A 213 9.51 -18.26 -21.72
CA PRO A 213 8.33 -18.36 -22.60
C PRO A 213 7.46 -19.60 -22.33
N ALA A 214 7.95 -20.57 -21.54
CA ALA A 214 7.20 -21.78 -21.26
C ALA A 214 6.10 -21.49 -20.23
N LEU A 215 4.87 -21.89 -20.56
CA LEU A 215 3.70 -21.80 -19.68
C LEU A 215 3.06 -23.18 -19.56
N ARG A 216 2.73 -23.59 -18.34
CA ARG A 216 1.93 -24.78 -18.07
C ARG A 216 0.84 -24.47 -17.07
N GLU A 217 -0.36 -24.95 -17.37
CA GLU A 217 -1.50 -24.88 -16.47
C GLU A 217 -1.81 -26.24 -15.85
N GLY A 218 -2.43 -26.21 -14.67
CA GLY A 218 -3.01 -27.37 -14.00
C GLY A 218 -3.88 -26.95 -12.83
N SER A 219 -4.05 -27.84 -11.84
CA SER A 219 -4.93 -27.58 -10.69
C SER A 219 -4.38 -28.15 -9.39
N THR A 220 -4.80 -27.58 -8.26
CA THR A 220 -4.56 -28.19 -6.95
C THR A 220 -5.50 -29.37 -6.71
N ASP A 221 -5.03 -30.39 -6.01
CA ASP A 221 -5.86 -31.50 -5.53
C ASP A 221 -6.72 -31.09 -4.32
N ARG A 222 -7.44 -32.05 -3.71
CA ARG A 222 -8.28 -31.78 -2.52
C ARG A 222 -7.48 -31.37 -1.28
N GLU A 223 -6.19 -31.71 -1.22
CA GLU A 223 -5.28 -31.34 -0.13
C GLU A 223 -4.55 -30.02 -0.42
N GLY A 224 -4.87 -29.37 -1.54
CA GLY A 224 -4.23 -28.14 -1.98
C GLY A 224 -2.83 -28.33 -2.55
N ARG A 225 -2.41 -29.57 -2.82
CA ARG A 225 -1.10 -29.86 -3.42
C ARG A 225 -1.17 -29.85 -4.94
N PHE A 226 -0.04 -29.63 -5.58
CA PHE A 226 0.08 -29.67 -7.03
C PHE A 226 1.43 -30.21 -7.49
N SER A 227 1.44 -30.77 -8.70
CA SER A 227 2.63 -31.21 -9.41
C SER A 227 2.48 -30.89 -10.91
N LEU A 228 3.39 -30.10 -11.46
CA LEU A 228 3.35 -29.64 -12.85
C LEU A 228 4.66 -29.96 -13.55
N GLY A 229 4.59 -30.55 -14.74
CA GLY A 229 5.74 -30.69 -15.64
C GLY A 229 5.82 -29.48 -16.57
N LEU A 230 6.87 -28.67 -16.42
CA LEU A 230 7.12 -27.48 -17.23
C LEU A 230 8.24 -27.78 -18.22
N ALA A 231 7.96 -27.69 -19.51
CA ALA A 231 8.96 -27.92 -20.55
C ALA A 231 9.98 -26.78 -20.54
N VAL A 232 11.26 -27.13 -20.44
CA VAL A 232 12.38 -26.18 -20.55
C VAL A 232 12.78 -26.13 -22.02
N PRO A 233 12.57 -25.00 -22.72
CA PRO A 233 12.92 -24.90 -24.12
C PRO A 233 14.45 -24.96 -24.30
N PRO A 234 14.94 -25.42 -25.47
CA PRO A 234 16.33 -25.22 -25.83
C PRO A 234 16.55 -23.73 -26.08
N ASP A 235 17.32 -23.06 -25.23
CA ASP A 235 17.80 -21.69 -25.46
C ASP A 235 19.26 -21.74 -25.94
N LEU A 236 19.91 -20.60 -26.19
CA LEU A 236 21.35 -20.53 -26.50
C LEU A 236 22.20 -20.20 -25.26
N ASN A 237 21.56 -19.74 -24.18
CA ASN A 237 22.23 -19.48 -22.91
C ASN A 237 22.87 -20.77 -22.37
N LEU A 238 24.19 -20.75 -22.11
CA LEU A 238 24.97 -21.91 -21.71
C LEU A 238 24.50 -22.48 -20.37
N VAL A 239 24.36 -21.60 -19.37
CA VAL A 239 24.01 -21.92 -18.00
C VAL A 239 23.46 -20.65 -17.35
N GLY A 240 22.35 -20.73 -16.59
CA GLY A 240 21.75 -19.55 -15.98
C GLY A 240 20.82 -19.84 -14.81
N LEU A 241 20.68 -18.85 -13.92
CA LEU A 241 19.68 -18.88 -12.84
C LEU A 241 18.37 -18.31 -13.38
N GLU A 242 17.37 -19.18 -13.53
CA GLU A 242 16.06 -18.83 -14.05
C GLU A 242 15.02 -18.72 -12.94
N THR A 243 14.07 -17.80 -13.12
CA THR A 243 12.96 -17.62 -12.19
C THR A 243 11.72 -18.34 -12.70
N VAL A 244 11.18 -19.22 -11.86
CA VAL A 244 9.88 -19.86 -12.07
C VAL A 244 8.82 -19.05 -11.34
N THR A 245 7.78 -18.62 -12.04
CA THR A 245 6.62 -17.96 -11.41
C THR A 245 5.46 -18.96 -11.33
N VAL A 246 4.86 -19.13 -10.15
CA VAL A 246 3.67 -19.96 -9.98
C VAL A 246 2.53 -19.11 -9.45
N ASP A 247 1.49 -18.96 -10.25
CA ASP A 247 0.26 -18.27 -9.90
C ASP A 247 -0.84 -19.28 -9.59
N VAL A 248 -1.52 -19.10 -8.46
CA VAL A 248 -2.65 -19.90 -8.01
C VAL A 248 -3.89 -19.01 -8.02
N ARG A 249 -4.92 -19.48 -8.73
CA ARG A 249 -6.27 -18.90 -8.77
C ARG A 249 -7.24 -19.87 -8.09
N PRO A 250 -7.56 -19.65 -6.81
CA PRO A 250 -8.50 -20.48 -6.08
C PRO A 250 -9.87 -20.52 -6.76
N ARG A 251 -10.56 -21.66 -6.64
CA ARG A 251 -11.93 -21.79 -7.15
C ARG A 251 -12.94 -21.08 -6.25
N GLU A 252 -12.65 -21.04 -4.95
CA GLU A 252 -13.56 -20.45 -3.98
C GLU A 252 -13.50 -18.92 -3.98
N PRO A 253 -14.65 -18.22 -3.99
CA PRO A 253 -14.74 -16.78 -4.21
C PRO A 253 -14.20 -15.94 -3.04
N TRP A 254 -14.07 -16.55 -1.86
CA TRP A 254 -13.50 -15.90 -0.67
C TRP A 254 -11.98 -15.86 -0.67
N HIS A 255 -11.32 -16.49 -1.63
CA HIS A 255 -9.87 -16.40 -1.77
C HIS A 255 -9.47 -15.41 -2.87
N ALA A 256 -8.37 -14.70 -2.64
CA ALA A 256 -7.73 -13.89 -3.66
C ALA A 256 -6.73 -14.76 -4.45
N PRO A 257 -6.40 -14.39 -5.71
CA PRO A 257 -5.25 -14.98 -6.40
C PRO A 257 -3.96 -14.74 -5.60
N ALA A 258 -3.04 -15.70 -5.65
CA ALA A 258 -1.71 -15.56 -5.04
C ALA A 258 -0.65 -16.12 -5.98
N GLY A 259 0.54 -15.54 -5.93
CA GLY A 259 1.70 -15.99 -6.70
C GLY A 259 2.90 -16.20 -5.81
N THR A 260 3.81 -17.06 -6.25
CA THR A 260 5.11 -17.26 -5.61
C THR A 260 6.21 -17.44 -6.66
N LEU A 261 7.44 -17.13 -6.25
CA LEU A 261 8.62 -17.20 -7.11
C LEU A 261 9.53 -18.32 -6.62
N GLY A 262 10.00 -19.11 -7.55
CA GLY A 262 11.04 -20.12 -7.35
C GLY A 262 12.24 -19.82 -8.22
N ARG A 263 13.40 -20.37 -7.86
CA ARG A 263 14.61 -20.25 -8.66
C ARG A 263 15.14 -21.63 -8.99
N VAL A 264 15.57 -21.80 -10.23
CA VAL A 264 16.16 -23.03 -10.74
C VAL A 264 17.37 -22.69 -11.58
N PHE A 265 18.46 -23.42 -11.39
CA PHE A 265 19.64 -23.26 -12.22
C PHE A 265 19.53 -24.18 -13.44
N ILE A 266 19.43 -23.61 -14.63
CA ILE A 266 19.27 -24.37 -15.88
C ILE A 266 20.64 -24.57 -16.54
N ILE A 267 20.94 -25.82 -16.87
CA ILE A 267 22.12 -26.23 -17.62
C ILE A 267 21.70 -26.60 -19.03
N ASN A 268 22.26 -25.93 -20.02
CA ASN A 268 21.94 -26.18 -21.41
C ASN A 268 22.86 -27.23 -22.01
N LEU A 269 22.31 -28.42 -22.24
CA LEU A 269 23.07 -29.55 -22.79
C LEU A 269 23.51 -29.29 -24.24
N VAL A 270 22.71 -28.55 -25.02
CA VAL A 270 23.03 -28.22 -26.41
C VAL A 270 24.22 -27.27 -26.46
N SER A 271 24.18 -26.19 -25.68
CA SER A 271 25.29 -25.24 -25.62
C SER A 271 26.55 -25.86 -25.01
N LEU A 272 26.41 -26.72 -23.99
CA LEU A 272 27.54 -27.44 -23.41
C LEU A 272 28.18 -28.41 -24.41
N ALA A 273 27.39 -29.14 -25.18
CA ALA A 273 27.88 -29.99 -26.24
C ALA A 273 28.60 -29.17 -27.32
N LEU A 274 27.99 -28.07 -27.80
CA LEU A 274 28.59 -27.20 -28.80
C LEU A 274 29.94 -26.60 -28.34
N ALA A 275 30.01 -26.11 -27.10
CA ALA A 275 31.26 -25.62 -26.51
C ALA A 275 32.33 -26.72 -26.41
N SER A 276 31.92 -27.93 -26.05
CA SER A 276 32.81 -29.10 -25.96
C SER A 276 33.40 -29.50 -27.31
N PHE A 277 32.72 -29.23 -28.43
CA PHE A 277 33.26 -29.43 -29.78
C PHE A 277 34.06 -28.23 -30.30
N LEU A 278 33.65 -27.00 -30.00
CA LEU A 278 34.31 -25.78 -30.48
C LEU A 278 35.68 -25.54 -29.82
N LEU A 279 35.82 -25.77 -28.51
CA LEU A 279 37.07 -25.57 -27.78
C LEU A 279 38.24 -26.41 -28.32
N PRO A 280 38.12 -27.74 -28.53
CA PRO A 280 39.20 -28.53 -29.10
C PRO A 280 39.46 -28.19 -30.58
N ALA A 281 38.43 -27.83 -31.35
CA ALA A 281 38.61 -27.38 -32.74
C ALA A 281 39.43 -26.09 -32.83
N LEU A 282 39.12 -25.10 -31.99
CA LEU A 282 39.89 -23.86 -31.85
C LEU A 282 41.32 -24.13 -31.38
N GLY A 283 41.48 -25.04 -30.40
CA GLY A 283 42.80 -25.50 -29.94
C GLY A 283 43.62 -26.14 -31.06
N ALA A 284 43.02 -27.00 -31.86
CA ALA A 284 43.69 -27.65 -33.00
C ALA A 284 44.10 -26.62 -34.06
N VAL A 285 43.22 -25.69 -34.42
CA VAL A 285 43.53 -24.60 -35.37
C VAL A 285 44.66 -23.72 -34.86
N TYR A 286 44.67 -23.40 -33.56
CA TYR A 286 45.75 -22.62 -32.95
C TYR A 286 47.11 -23.36 -33.01
N VAL A 287 47.13 -24.66 -32.70
CA VAL A 287 48.33 -25.50 -32.79
C VAL A 287 48.83 -25.61 -34.24
N LEU A 288 47.92 -25.83 -35.20
CA LEU A 288 48.24 -25.93 -36.64
C LEU A 288 48.75 -24.61 -37.22
N ARG A 289 48.18 -23.47 -36.82
CA ARG A 289 48.69 -22.15 -37.24
C ARG A 289 50.07 -21.87 -36.65
N ARG A 290 50.31 -22.28 -35.41
CA ARG A 290 51.62 -22.14 -34.78
C ARG A 290 52.69 -23.03 -35.44
N SER A 291 52.35 -24.26 -35.85
CA SER A 291 53.29 -25.14 -36.53
C SER A 291 53.63 -24.67 -37.95
N MET A 292 52.68 -24.06 -38.66
CA MET A 292 52.94 -23.48 -40.00
C MET A 292 53.61 -22.10 -39.96
N GLY A 293 53.54 -21.38 -38.84
CA GLY A 293 54.23 -20.10 -38.63
C GLY A 293 55.65 -20.21 -38.06
N ALA A 294 56.12 -21.41 -37.71
CA ALA A 294 57.46 -21.65 -37.14
C ALA A 294 58.55 -21.77 -38.23
N GLY A 295 58.56 -20.81 -39.16
CA GLY A 295 59.45 -20.80 -40.33
C GLY A 295 60.01 -19.42 -40.69
N ARG A 296 60.39 -18.59 -39.70
CA ARG A 296 61.49 -17.60 -39.73
C ARG A 296 61.37 -16.67 -38.51
N VAL A 297 62.19 -16.91 -37.51
CA VAL A 297 62.58 -15.90 -36.52
C VAL A 297 63.86 -15.28 -37.05
N GLU A 298 63.74 -14.08 -37.61
CA GLU A 298 64.84 -13.13 -37.70
C GLU A 298 64.80 -12.31 -36.40
N GLU A 299 65.94 -12.29 -35.74
CA GLU A 299 66.18 -11.69 -34.44
C GLU A 299 66.05 -10.17 -34.54
N THR A 300 65.03 -9.58 -33.90
CA THR A 300 65.04 -8.14 -33.61
C THR A 300 64.43 -7.86 -32.25
N ARG A 301 65.16 -7.02 -31.52
CA ARG A 301 64.99 -6.54 -30.14
C ARG A 301 63.57 -6.09 -29.76
N PRO A 302 63.24 -6.08 -28.45
CA PRO A 302 61.91 -5.79 -27.95
C PRO A 302 61.61 -4.28 -28.04
N PRO A 303 60.31 -3.94 -27.99
CA PRO A 303 59.90 -2.96 -27.02
C PRO A 303 58.84 -3.53 -26.07
N ASP A 304 59.00 -3.20 -24.80
CA ASP A 304 57.91 -3.04 -23.85
C ASP A 304 56.81 -2.17 -24.47
N VAL A 305 55.57 -2.65 -24.50
CA VAL A 305 54.39 -1.91 -24.00
C VAL A 305 53.32 -2.94 -23.66
N VAL A 306 52.96 -2.98 -22.38
CA VAL A 306 51.76 -3.61 -21.84
C VAL A 306 50.53 -3.09 -22.60
N THR A 307 49.94 -3.90 -23.47
CA THR A 307 48.57 -3.63 -23.92
C THR A 307 47.63 -4.26 -22.90
N VAL A 308 47.33 -3.49 -21.85
CA VAL A 308 46.13 -3.71 -21.06
C VAL A 308 44.97 -3.69 -22.07
N LEU A 309 44.27 -4.81 -22.20
CA LEU A 309 42.98 -4.86 -22.90
C LEU A 309 42.10 -3.78 -22.28
N ALA A 310 41.93 -2.68 -23.00
CA ALA A 310 40.96 -1.65 -22.66
C ALA A 310 39.60 -2.34 -22.47
N PRO A 311 38.87 -2.04 -21.38
CA PRO A 311 37.51 -2.54 -21.23
C PRO A 311 36.70 -2.07 -22.43
N SER A 312 35.99 -3.03 -23.03
CA SER A 312 35.05 -2.83 -24.12
C SER A 312 34.19 -1.58 -23.83
N ARG A 313 34.26 -0.60 -24.73
CA ARG A 313 33.43 0.60 -24.73
C ARG A 313 31.96 0.15 -24.85
N ALA A 314 31.30 -0.03 -23.72
CA ALA A 314 29.85 -0.17 -23.69
C ALA A 314 29.23 1.13 -24.21
N GLU A 315 28.49 1.02 -25.30
CA GLU A 315 27.68 2.11 -25.84
C GLU A 315 26.60 2.47 -24.80
N PRO A 316 26.29 3.76 -24.59
CA PRO A 316 25.42 4.14 -23.51
C PRO A 316 23.99 3.59 -23.64
N PRO A 317 23.37 3.09 -22.55
CA PRO A 317 21.97 2.72 -22.56
C PRO A 317 21.18 3.99 -22.85
N ARG A 318 20.46 3.99 -23.96
CA ARG A 318 19.58 5.09 -24.33
C ARG A 318 18.34 5.02 -23.44
N LEU A 319 18.36 5.75 -22.33
CA LEU A 319 17.14 6.02 -21.56
C LEU A 319 16.21 6.89 -22.42
N THR A 320 15.14 6.29 -22.94
CA THR A 320 14.13 6.98 -23.76
C THR A 320 13.21 7.81 -22.87
N VAL A 321 13.73 8.90 -22.31
CA VAL A 321 12.94 9.86 -21.52
C VAL A 321 12.51 11.01 -22.43
N SER A 322 11.20 11.14 -22.63
CA SER A 322 10.57 12.22 -23.40
C SER A 322 10.06 13.34 -22.47
N GLY A 323 10.16 14.59 -22.92
CA GLY A 323 9.64 15.76 -22.22
C GLY A 323 10.66 16.48 -21.30
N PRO A 324 10.19 17.39 -20.41
CA PRO A 324 11.05 18.28 -19.62
C PRO A 324 11.97 17.55 -18.61
N ALA A 325 11.70 16.28 -18.28
CA ALA A 325 12.59 15.48 -17.45
C ALA A 325 13.88 15.02 -18.17
N ARG A 326 13.91 15.09 -19.52
CA ARG A 326 15.02 14.59 -20.33
C ARG A 326 16.35 15.23 -19.99
N THR A 327 16.37 16.55 -19.81
CA THR A 327 17.61 17.30 -19.60
C THR A 327 18.28 16.95 -18.27
N VAL A 328 17.50 16.83 -17.19
CA VAL A 328 18.00 16.37 -15.88
C VAL A 328 18.56 14.95 -15.97
N VAL A 329 17.83 14.05 -16.63
CA VAL A 329 18.27 12.65 -16.78
C VAL A 329 19.54 12.56 -17.63
N GLN A 330 19.70 13.41 -18.65
CA GLN A 330 20.93 13.49 -19.44
C GLN A 330 22.14 13.87 -18.59
N PHE A 331 22.02 14.88 -17.72
CA PHE A 331 23.10 15.25 -16.80
C PHE A 331 23.44 14.11 -15.83
N TYR A 332 22.43 13.38 -15.34
CA TYR A 332 22.68 12.19 -14.51
C TYR A 332 23.41 11.09 -15.26
N VAL A 333 22.99 10.75 -16.49
CA VAL A 333 23.65 9.70 -17.30
C VAL A 333 25.12 10.09 -17.54
N GLU A 334 25.39 11.35 -17.86
CA GLU A 334 26.76 11.83 -18.04
C GLU A 334 27.59 11.72 -16.75
N ALA A 335 27.04 12.13 -15.62
CA ALA A 335 27.68 11.97 -14.31
C ALA A 335 27.93 10.49 -13.96
N GLN A 336 26.97 9.61 -14.28
CA GLN A 336 27.09 8.16 -14.07
C GLN A 336 28.27 7.59 -14.86
N TYR A 337 28.48 8.05 -16.10
CA TYR A 337 29.64 7.65 -16.92
C TYR A 337 30.98 8.11 -16.34
N LEU A 338 31.04 9.34 -15.86
CA LEU A 338 32.24 9.89 -15.24
C LEU A 338 32.63 9.08 -14.00
N ILE A 339 31.65 8.79 -13.15
CA ILE A 339 31.84 8.00 -11.94
C ILE A 339 32.18 6.54 -12.27
N ALA A 340 31.51 5.91 -13.22
CA ALA A 340 31.82 4.54 -13.66
C ALA A 340 33.27 4.43 -14.17
N ARG A 341 33.72 5.43 -14.94
CA ARG A 341 35.09 5.49 -15.44
C ARG A 341 36.12 5.70 -14.33
N ALA A 342 35.85 6.59 -13.38
CA ALA A 342 36.75 6.87 -12.27
C ALA A 342 36.83 5.69 -11.27
N SER A 343 35.70 4.99 -11.06
CA SER A 343 35.60 3.90 -10.09
C SER A 343 35.88 2.50 -10.65
N GLY A 344 35.89 2.33 -11.97
CA GLY A 344 35.98 1.02 -12.63
C GLY A 344 34.72 0.15 -12.48
N ILE A 345 33.62 0.71 -11.97
CA ILE A 345 32.35 -0.01 -11.80
C ILE A 345 31.66 -0.15 -13.16
N ALA A 346 31.30 -1.37 -13.53
CA ALA A 346 30.48 -1.63 -14.71
C ALA A 346 29.03 -1.20 -14.47
N ILE A 347 28.43 -0.51 -15.44
CA ILE A 347 27.00 -0.17 -15.41
C ILE A 347 26.22 -1.35 -16.00
N GLU A 348 25.50 -2.08 -15.15
CA GLU A 348 24.63 -3.18 -15.59
C GLU A 348 23.28 -2.64 -16.11
N PRO A 349 22.66 -3.27 -17.13
CA PRO A 349 21.41 -2.78 -17.72
C PRO A 349 20.23 -2.70 -16.72
N GLU A 350 20.20 -3.59 -15.74
CA GLU A 350 19.19 -3.70 -14.69
C GLU A 350 19.48 -2.84 -13.45
N MET A 351 20.64 -2.17 -13.40
CA MET A 351 21.06 -1.42 -12.21
C MET A 351 20.25 -0.13 -12.05
N THR A 352 19.60 0.01 -10.88
CA THR A 352 18.87 1.25 -10.54
C THR A 352 19.82 2.39 -10.18
N MET A 353 19.33 3.63 -10.24
CA MET A 353 20.12 4.82 -9.88
C MET A 353 20.65 4.75 -8.43
N ARG A 354 19.85 4.23 -7.48
CA ARG A 354 20.29 4.02 -6.08
C ARG A 354 21.32 2.92 -5.95
N GLU A 355 21.19 1.85 -6.72
CA GLU A 355 22.17 0.76 -6.69
C GLU A 355 23.52 1.25 -7.18
N PHE A 356 23.55 1.95 -8.31
CA PHE A 356 24.79 2.52 -8.82
C PHE A 356 25.42 3.50 -7.82
N LEU A 357 24.64 4.39 -7.21
CA LEU A 357 25.12 5.31 -6.16
C LEU A 357 25.71 4.58 -4.94
N ARG A 358 25.08 3.50 -4.48
CA ARG A 358 25.60 2.71 -3.34
C ARG A 358 26.94 2.06 -3.67
N HIS A 359 27.11 1.55 -4.89
CA HIS A 359 28.36 0.94 -5.32
C HIS A 359 29.45 2.01 -5.51
N SER A 360 29.12 3.15 -6.12
CA SER A 360 30.10 4.20 -6.39
C SER A 360 30.55 4.95 -5.15
N ARG A 361 29.69 5.11 -4.13
CA ARG A 361 30.01 5.85 -2.89
C ARG A 361 31.22 5.28 -2.14
N ALA A 362 31.47 3.98 -2.27
CA ALA A 362 32.63 3.32 -1.65
C ALA A 362 33.96 3.65 -2.35
N VAL A 363 33.91 4.10 -3.61
CA VAL A 363 35.10 4.29 -4.46
C VAL A 363 35.32 5.77 -4.77
N VAL A 364 34.26 6.51 -5.10
CA VAL A 364 34.28 7.95 -5.39
C VAL A 364 33.17 8.63 -4.58
N PRO A 365 33.47 9.10 -3.35
CA PRO A 365 32.48 9.79 -2.54
C PRO A 365 32.21 11.18 -3.12
N SER A 366 31.07 11.35 -3.78
CA SER A 366 30.62 12.64 -4.32
C SER A 366 29.23 13.00 -3.81
N ALA A 367 29.15 14.02 -2.96
CA ALA A 367 27.88 14.58 -2.51
C ALA A 367 27.09 15.19 -3.68
N ALA A 368 27.79 15.71 -4.69
CA ALA A 368 27.18 16.23 -5.91
C ALA A 368 26.51 15.11 -6.72
N PHE A 369 27.12 13.93 -6.79
CA PHE A 369 26.52 12.77 -7.46
C PHE A 369 25.29 12.23 -6.73
N GLU A 370 25.32 12.21 -5.39
CA GLU A 370 24.17 11.82 -4.55
C GLU A 370 22.98 12.77 -4.78
N GLU A 371 23.21 14.09 -4.77
CA GLU A 371 22.17 15.09 -5.01
C GLU A 371 21.60 15.00 -6.44
N LEU A 372 22.47 14.82 -7.44
CA LEU A 372 22.06 14.65 -8.84
C LEU A 372 21.24 13.37 -9.05
N THR A 373 21.60 12.29 -8.37
CA THR A 373 20.85 11.03 -8.36
C THR A 373 19.43 11.24 -7.86
N HIS A 374 19.26 11.93 -6.73
CA HIS A 374 17.94 12.24 -6.19
C HIS A 374 17.11 13.15 -7.10
N LEU A 375 17.75 14.12 -7.77
CA LEU A 375 17.09 15.03 -8.69
C LEU A 375 16.58 14.28 -9.94
N ALA A 376 17.38 13.34 -10.46
CA ALA A 376 16.99 12.46 -11.56
C ALA A 376 15.89 11.47 -11.18
N GLU A 377 15.96 10.84 -10.01
CA GLU A 377 14.90 9.95 -9.52
C GLU A 377 13.56 10.67 -9.39
N ARG A 378 13.57 11.90 -8.84
CA ARG A 378 12.36 12.70 -8.74
C ARG A 378 11.81 13.04 -10.12
N ALA A 379 12.66 13.36 -11.08
CA ALA A 379 12.24 13.67 -12.45
C ALA A 379 11.64 12.44 -13.18
N VAL A 380 12.08 11.22 -12.85
CA VAL A 380 11.60 9.97 -13.47
C VAL A 380 10.35 9.41 -12.77
N TYR A 381 10.33 9.40 -11.43
CA TYR A 381 9.31 8.68 -10.65
C TYR A 381 8.21 9.56 -10.06
N SER A 382 8.36 10.89 -10.06
CA SER A 382 7.32 11.79 -9.54
C SER A 382 6.56 12.47 -10.67
N ALA A 383 5.28 12.81 -10.43
CA ALA A 383 4.47 13.59 -11.35
C ALA A 383 4.94 15.07 -11.48
N HIS A 384 6.01 15.45 -10.79
CA HIS A 384 6.54 16.80 -10.76
C HIS A 384 7.46 17.07 -11.95
N ARG A 385 7.07 18.03 -12.81
CA ARG A 385 7.90 18.45 -13.95
C ARG A 385 9.04 19.35 -13.45
N PRO A 386 10.33 19.00 -13.69
CA PRO A 386 11.44 19.85 -13.28
C PRO A 386 11.38 21.19 -14.02
N GLY A 387 11.43 22.30 -13.27
CA GLY A 387 11.50 23.65 -13.81
C GLY A 387 12.94 24.09 -14.10
N GLU A 388 13.12 25.30 -14.65
CA GLU A 388 14.43 25.91 -14.97
C GLU A 388 15.45 25.88 -13.81
N ALA A 389 14.98 26.05 -12.56
CA ALA A 389 15.84 25.97 -11.38
C ALA A 389 16.46 24.57 -11.19
N ALA A 390 15.69 23.51 -11.48
CA ALA A 390 16.17 22.13 -11.40
C ALA A 390 17.19 21.83 -12.51
N HIS A 391 17.01 22.41 -13.70
CA HIS A 391 17.96 22.29 -14.81
C HIS A 391 19.31 22.94 -14.50
N ARG A 392 19.30 24.20 -14.01
CA ARG A 392 20.52 24.89 -13.59
C ARG A 392 21.23 24.14 -12.48
N ARG A 393 20.47 23.66 -11.49
CA ARG A 393 21.05 22.88 -10.38
C ARG A 393 21.69 21.58 -10.86
N ALA A 394 21.04 20.86 -11.77
CA ALA A 394 21.60 19.62 -12.33
C ALA A 394 22.89 19.87 -13.12
N ALA A 395 22.98 20.98 -13.87
CA ALA A 395 24.20 21.38 -14.57
C ALA A 395 25.35 21.73 -13.60
N GLU A 396 25.08 22.52 -12.54
CA GLU A 396 26.07 22.83 -11.50
C GLU A 396 26.60 21.56 -10.80
N LEU A 397 25.71 20.60 -10.53
CA LEU A 397 26.07 19.33 -9.89
C LEU A 397 26.94 18.48 -10.82
N LEU A 398 26.68 18.48 -12.13
CA LEU A 398 27.51 17.75 -13.09
C LEU A 398 28.96 18.29 -13.12
N GLU A 399 29.15 19.61 -13.12
CA GLU A 399 30.51 20.18 -13.08
C GLU A 399 31.26 19.78 -11.80
N ARG A 400 30.58 19.78 -10.65
CA ARG A 400 31.16 19.30 -9.38
C ARG A 400 31.50 17.81 -9.43
N VAL A 401 30.67 16.99 -10.07
CA VAL A 401 30.97 15.57 -10.28
C VAL A 401 32.20 15.39 -11.17
N ARG A 402 32.41 16.23 -12.19
CA ARG A 402 33.63 16.19 -13.01
C ARG A 402 34.87 16.51 -12.19
N GLU A 403 34.79 17.50 -11.30
CA GLU A 403 35.87 17.84 -10.38
C GLU A 403 36.16 16.68 -9.41
N ASP A 404 35.14 16.13 -8.74
CA ASP A 404 35.28 15.01 -7.80
C ASP A 404 35.88 13.77 -8.47
N ALA A 405 35.42 13.43 -9.68
CA ALA A 405 35.90 12.28 -10.45
C ALA A 405 37.36 12.46 -10.93
N ALA A 406 37.82 13.69 -11.16
CA ALA A 406 39.20 13.98 -11.52
C ALA A 406 40.17 13.84 -10.33
N HIS A 407 39.71 14.14 -9.11
CA HIS A 407 40.53 14.07 -7.89
C HIS A 407 40.62 12.65 -7.29
N GLY A 408 39.74 11.73 -7.69
CA GLY A 408 39.74 10.33 -7.23
C GLY A 408 40.86 9.43 -7.79
N HIS A 409 41.83 9.98 -8.55
CA HIS A 409 42.97 9.26 -9.11
C HIS A 409 44.32 9.62 -8.45
N GLY A 410 44.30 10.20 -7.24
CA GLY A 410 45.48 10.50 -6.43
C GLY A 410 45.95 9.34 -5.56
#